data_AF-A0A354ZJR5-F1
#
_entry.id   AF-A0A354ZJR5-F1
#
_cell.length_a   1.000
_cell.length_b   1.000
_cell.length_c   1.000
_cell.angle_alpha   90.00
_cell.angle_beta   90.00
_cell.angle_gamma   90.00
#
_symmetry.space_group_name_H-M   'P 1'
#
loop_
_entity.id
_entity.type
_entity.pdbx_description
1 polymer ?
#
loop_
_entity_poly.entity_id
_entity_poly.type
_entity_poly.pdbx_seq_one_letter_code
_entity_poly.pdbx_strand_id
1 'polypeptide(L)'
;MKPASPSLEVWRKLHEAADGFKAIEAWTWMSDASIFGVRDPVTGTVAYCSVIGELGELLGLVAYLGAVGLRALDETLSSNG
;
A
#
# COMPACT_ATOMS: atom_id res chain seq x y z
N MET A 1 -4.50 -15.31 17.24
CA MET A 1 -3.07 -15.64 17.37
C MET A 1 -2.29 -14.43 16.88
N LYS A 2 -1.40 -13.84 17.69
CA LYS A 2 -0.60 -12.67 17.26
C LYS A 2 0.52 -13.16 16.34
N PRO A 3 0.73 -12.57 15.15
CA PRO A 3 1.84 -12.97 14.30
C PRO A 3 3.17 -12.71 15.02
N ALA A 4 4.16 -13.56 14.77
CA ALA A 4 5.52 -13.35 15.26
C ALA A 4 6.05 -12.00 14.74
N SER A 5 6.83 -11.31 15.56
CA SER A 5 7.49 -10.06 15.12
C SER A 5 8.40 -10.34 13.91
N PRO A 6 8.45 -9.44 12.92
CA PRO A 6 9.38 -9.59 11.80
C PRO A 6 10.84 -9.63 12.27
N SER A 7 11.67 -10.40 11.57
CA SER A 7 13.12 -10.41 11.83
C SER A 7 13.77 -9.08 11.41
N LEU A 8 14.98 -8.82 11.89
CA LEU A 8 15.75 -7.63 11.49
C LEU A 8 15.97 -7.57 9.97
N GLU A 9 16.18 -8.70 9.32
CA GLU A 9 16.34 -8.76 7.86
C GLU A 9 15.06 -8.35 7.13
N VAL A 10 13.88 -8.75 7.62
CA VAL A 10 12.60 -8.32 7.06
C VAL A 10 12.43 -6.81 7.20
N TRP A 11 12.77 -6.25 8.36
CA TRP A 11 12.76 -4.80 8.57
C TRP A 11 13.71 -4.08 7.62
N ARG A 12 14.95 -4.57 7.43
CA ARG A 12 15.90 -3.98 6.49
C ARG A 12 15.34 -3.93 5.07
N LYS A 13 14.78 -5.04 4.59
CA LYS A 13 14.17 -5.11 3.24
C LYS A 13 12.99 -4.14 3.10
N LEU A 14 12.17 -4.00 4.14
CA LEU A 14 11.06 -3.04 4.13
C LEU A 14 11.56 -1.59 4.02
N HIS A 15 12.58 -1.23 4.79
CA HIS A 15 13.19 0.11 4.71
C HIS A 15 13.80 0.38 3.33
N GLU A 16 14.55 -0.58 2.76
CA GLU A 16 15.12 -0.45 1.42
C GLU A 16 14.04 -0.27 0.34
N ALA A 17 12.92 -1.00 0.47
CA ALA A 17 11.78 -0.83 -0.44
C ALA A 17 11.11 0.55 -0.27
N ALA A 18 10.99 1.05 0.96
CA ALA A 18 10.44 2.37 1.24
C ALA A 18 11.32 3.49 0.67
N ASP A 19 12.65 3.36 0.78
CA ASP A 19 13.61 4.30 0.19
C ASP A 19 13.49 4.30 -1.34
N GLY A 20 13.40 3.12 -1.95
CA GLY A 20 13.17 2.98 -3.40
C GLY A 20 11.85 3.61 -3.84
N PHE A 21 10.76 3.37 -3.09
CA PHE A 21 9.46 4.01 -3.35
C PHE A 21 9.55 5.53 -3.25
N LYS A 22 10.22 6.05 -2.22
CA LYS A 22 10.40 7.48 -2.04
C LYS A 22 11.15 8.11 -3.20
N ALA A 23 12.19 7.45 -3.72
CA ALA A 23 12.97 7.95 -4.86
C ALA A 23 12.20 8.00 -6.18
N ILE A 24 11.13 7.20 -6.33
CA ILE A 24 10.25 7.22 -7.51
C ILE A 24 9.31 8.43 -7.50
N GLU A 25 9.02 8.98 -6.31
CA GLU A 25 8.10 10.10 -6.11
C GLU A 25 6.74 9.88 -6.80
N ALA A 26 6.19 8.67 -6.65
CA ALA A 26 4.99 8.25 -7.39
C ALA A 26 3.79 9.19 -7.21
N TRP A 27 3.68 9.88 -6.07
CA TRP A 27 2.65 10.88 -5.78
C TRP A 27 2.69 12.12 -6.68
N THR A 28 3.74 12.30 -7.49
CA THR A 28 3.83 13.38 -8.48
C THR A 28 3.09 13.07 -9.77
N TRP A 29 2.76 11.81 -10.03
CA TRP A 29 2.10 11.35 -11.27
C TRP A 29 1.00 10.31 -11.06
N MET A 30 0.79 9.84 -9.83
CA MET A 30 -0.36 9.02 -9.41
C MET A 30 -1.18 9.78 -8.37
N SER A 31 -2.50 9.79 -8.53
CA SER A 31 -3.44 10.28 -7.51
C SER A 31 -3.89 9.15 -6.58
N ASP A 32 -4.43 9.52 -5.42
CA ASP A 32 -5.00 8.59 -4.42
C ASP A 32 -6.19 7.79 -4.95
N ALA A 33 -6.92 8.33 -5.94
CA ALA A 33 -7.96 7.64 -6.69
C ALA A 33 -7.44 6.50 -7.60
N SER A 34 -6.13 6.45 -7.86
CA SER A 34 -5.52 5.45 -8.74
C SER A 34 -5.16 4.17 -7.96
N ILE A 35 -6.07 3.19 -7.98
CA ILE A 35 -5.85 1.88 -7.36
C ILE A 35 -5.23 0.91 -8.36
N PHE A 36 -4.16 0.21 -7.97
CA PHE A 36 -3.55 -0.86 -8.77
C PHE A 36 -3.31 -2.13 -7.96
N GLY A 37 -3.33 -3.28 -8.61
CA GLY A 37 -3.14 -4.58 -7.97
C GLY A 37 -1.70 -5.09 -8.08
N VAL A 38 -1.12 -5.52 -6.95
CA VAL A 38 0.14 -6.27 -6.91
C VAL A 38 -0.17 -7.71 -6.51
N ARG A 39 0.05 -8.66 -7.42
CA ARG A 39 -0.21 -10.08 -7.20
C ARG A 39 1.05 -10.79 -6.71
N ASP A 40 0.97 -11.43 -5.55
CA ASP A 40 1.98 -12.39 -5.12
C ASP A 40 1.94 -13.62 -6.06
N PRO A 41 3.04 -13.92 -6.79
CA PRO A 41 3.08 -15.04 -7.72
C PRO A 41 3.01 -16.41 -7.02
N VAL A 42 3.39 -16.50 -5.74
CA VAL A 42 3.43 -17.74 -4.97
C VAL A 42 2.07 -18.07 -4.38
N THR A 43 1.46 -17.12 -3.65
CA THR A 43 0.17 -17.36 -2.98
C THR A 43 -1.04 -17.03 -3.86
N GLY A 44 -0.84 -16.24 -4.91
CA GLY A 44 -1.92 -15.72 -5.75
C GLY A 44 -2.72 -14.57 -5.12
N THR A 45 -2.37 -14.16 -3.90
CA THR A 45 -3.00 -13.05 -3.19
C THR A 45 -2.74 -11.74 -3.91
N VAL A 46 -3.77 -10.91 -4.08
CA VAL A 46 -3.63 -9.57 -4.64
C VAL A 46 -3.69 -8.54 -3.50
N ALA A 47 -2.68 -7.68 -3.44
CA ALA A 47 -2.71 -6.44 -2.68
C ALA A 47 -3.27 -5.34 -3.59
N TYR A 48 -4.34 -4.68 -3.17
CA TYR A 48 -4.84 -3.47 -3.84
C TYR A 48 -4.15 -2.27 -3.23
N CYS A 49 -3.43 -1.51 -4.04
CA CYS A 49 -2.55 -0.44 -3.60
C CYS A 49 -3.08 0.92 -4.05
N SER A 50 -2.96 1.93 -3.18
CA SER A 50 -3.18 3.35 -3.50
C SER A 50 -1.96 4.16 -3.08
N VAL A 51 -1.48 5.03 -3.96
CA VAL A 51 -0.42 6.00 -3.67
C VAL A 51 -1.06 7.23 -3.04
N ILE A 52 -0.61 7.62 -1.86
CA ILE A 52 -1.10 8.81 -1.16
C ILE A 52 -0.02 9.91 -1.17
N GLY A 53 -0.46 11.16 -1.08
CA GLY A 53 0.43 12.30 -0.92
C GLY A 53 0.43 13.31 -2.06
N GLU A 54 -0.58 13.30 -2.93
CA GLU A 54 -0.76 14.32 -3.96
C GLU A 54 -0.74 15.75 -3.39
N LEU A 55 -1.27 15.95 -2.17
CA LEU A 55 -1.28 17.23 -1.46
C LEU A 55 0.00 17.50 -0.62
N GLY A 56 0.96 16.58 -0.61
CA GLY A 56 2.25 16.74 0.06
C GLY A 56 2.25 16.64 1.59
N GLU A 57 1.10 16.48 2.24
CA GLU A 57 1.00 16.42 3.71
C GLU A 57 1.47 15.06 4.28
N LEU A 58 1.21 13.97 3.56
CA LEU A 58 1.61 12.60 3.92
C LEU A 58 1.89 11.78 2.66
N LEU A 59 3.13 11.33 2.50
CA LEU A 59 3.56 10.56 1.33
C LEU A 59 3.64 9.07 1.66
N GLY A 60 3.05 8.23 0.83
CA GLY A 60 3.06 6.80 1.12
C GLY A 60 2.35 5.91 0.11
N LEU A 61 2.36 4.62 0.43
CA LEU A 61 1.67 3.57 -0.29
C LEU A 61 0.81 2.81 0.73
N VAL A 62 -0.49 2.72 0.46
CA VAL A 62 -1.40 1.90 1.27
C VAL A 62 -1.70 0.62 0.50
N ALA A 63 -1.50 -0.53 1.14
CA ALA A 63 -1.73 -1.85 0.54
C ALA A 63 -2.81 -2.61 1.29
N TYR A 64 -3.93 -2.84 0.62
CA TYR A 64 -5.09 -3.57 1.12
C TYR A 64 -5.03 -5.02 0.64
N LEU A 65 -4.71 -5.95 1.54
CA LEU A 65 -4.55 -7.37 1.19
C LEU A 65 -5.92 -8.05 1.00
N GLY A 66 -6.13 -8.62 -0.19
CA GLY A 66 -7.30 -9.42 -0.50
C GLY A 66 -8.64 -8.67 -0.49
N ALA A 67 -9.73 -9.40 -0.67
CA ALA A 67 -11.08 -8.84 -0.82
C ALA A 67 -11.66 -8.20 0.47
N VAL A 68 -11.06 -8.46 1.63
CA VAL A 68 -11.47 -7.83 2.90
C VAL A 68 -10.88 -6.42 3.00
N GLY A 69 -9.60 -6.25 2.63
CA GLY A 69 -8.99 -4.92 2.59
C GLY A 69 -9.65 -4.00 1.55
N LEU A 70 -10.00 -4.53 0.38
CA LEU A 70 -10.68 -3.74 -0.67
C LEU A 70 -12.07 -3.24 -0.22
N ARG A 71 -12.85 -4.06 0.50
CA ARG A 71 -14.16 -3.64 1.02
C ARG A 71 -14.06 -2.53 2.07
N ALA A 72 -13.06 -2.56 2.95
CA ALA A 72 -12.84 -1.49 3.92
C ALA A 72 -12.48 -0.15 3.24
N LEU A 73 -11.74 -0.20 2.12
CA LEU A 73 -11.46 0.99 1.30
C LEU A 73 -12.73 1.52 0.63
N ASP A 74 -13.55 0.64 0.05
CA ASP A 74 -14.82 1.00 -0.61
C ASP A 74 -15.81 1.66 0.38
N GLU A 75 -15.89 1.15 1.61
CA GLU A 75 -16.69 1.75 2.70
C GLU A 75 -16.17 3.13 3.12
N THR A 76 -14.85 3.31 3.20
CA THR A 76 -14.24 4.60 3.57
C THR A 76 -14.47 5.67 2.49
N LEU A 77 -14.37 5.27 1.21
CA LEU A 77 -14.61 6.18 0.08
C LEU A 77 -16.11 6.50 -0.08
N SER A 78 -17.00 5.55 0.24
CA SER A 78 -18.45 5.73 0.14
C SER A 78 -19.07 6.55 1.29
N SER A 79 -18.41 6.60 2.46
CA SER A 79 -18.87 7.37 3.63
C SER A 79 -18.54 8.87 3.56
N ASN A 80 -17.75 9.31 2.57
CA ASN A 80 -17.43 10.72 2.33
C ASN A 80 -18.32 11.34 1.22
N GLY A 81 -19.40 10.64 0.82
CA GLY A 81 -20.42 11.13 -0.12
C GLY A 81 -21.62 11.79 0.57
#